data_AF-A0A9R0WTL7-F1
#
_entry.id   AF-A0A9R0WTL7-F1
#
_cell.length_a   1.000
_cell.length_b   1.000
_cell.length_c   1.000
_cell.angle_alpha   90.00
_cell.angle_beta   90.00
_cell.angle_gamma   90.00
#
_symmetry.space_group_name_H-M   'P 1'
#
loop_
_entity.id
_entity.type
_entity.pdbx_description
1 polymer ?
#
loop_
_entity_poly.entity_id
_entity_poly.type
_entity_poly.pdbx_seq_one_letter_code
_entity_poly.pdbx_strand_id
1 'polypeptide(L)'
;MPTIRAPASRQTATLQVAVKCRPLTDNESRRSRHIIQVIDDKNVAVLDPDISKGYLDLIQNRTKEKRYSFDHVYAPGCSNTDVYKNISPTVLGVVQGLNVTVFAYGSTGSGKTYTMVGSRSDPGLMVLSFRTIFDQIKKDDSSDTFEVSCSYLEVYNEVIYDLLEKSSGHLELREDPEHGIIVAGLRRIKVHSADKILELLNIGNSRRKTESTEANATSSRSHAVLEITVRRKQKGKYGSQVLRGKLALVDLAGSERASETNNFGQKLRDGANINKSLLALANCINALGKQNKKGLAYVPYRNSKLTRILKDGLSGNSRTVMIATISPADDQYHHTTNTLKYADRAKEIKTHVHEKYWNYRQSC
;
A
#
# COMPACT_ATOMS: atom_id res chain seq x y z
N MET A 1 38.16 -4.30 19.10
CA MET A 1 37.26 -5.32 18.52
C MET A 1 35.90 -4.69 18.28
N PRO A 2 35.27 -4.85 17.10
CA PRO A 2 33.93 -4.33 16.88
C PRO A 2 32.96 -5.16 17.71
N THR A 3 32.37 -4.53 18.73
CA THR A 3 31.27 -5.11 19.50
C THR A 3 30.04 -5.19 18.59
N ILE A 4 29.80 -6.38 18.05
CA ILE A 4 28.53 -6.74 17.42
C ILE A 4 27.50 -6.69 18.54
N ARG A 5 26.79 -5.56 18.67
CA ARG A 5 25.58 -5.52 19.50
C ARG A 5 24.62 -6.58 18.95
N ALA A 6 24.07 -7.40 19.84
CA ALA A 6 23.06 -8.39 19.48
C ALA A 6 21.96 -7.71 18.63
N PRO A 7 21.51 -8.34 17.52
CA PRO A 7 20.42 -7.77 16.73
C PRO A 7 19.21 -7.52 17.63
N ALA A 8 18.55 -6.38 17.45
CA ALA A 8 17.28 -6.09 18.11
C ALA A 8 16.35 -7.31 17.97
N SER A 9 15.65 -7.67 19.05
CA SER A 9 14.80 -8.86 19.09
C SER A 9 13.85 -8.87 17.90
N ARG A 10 14.01 -9.85 16.99
CA ARG A 10 13.16 -9.97 15.80
C ARG A 10 11.72 -10.23 16.26
N GLN A 11 10.85 -9.25 16.10
CA GLN A 11 9.43 -9.42 16.37
C GLN A 11 8.72 -9.89 15.10
N THR A 12 8.00 -11.00 15.21
CA THR A 12 7.10 -11.43 14.13
C THR A 12 5.85 -10.56 14.18
N ALA A 13 5.51 -9.91 13.08
CA ALA A 13 4.30 -9.12 12.93
C ALA A 13 3.40 -9.77 11.88
N THR A 14 2.11 -9.89 12.16
CA THR A 14 1.11 -10.25 11.15
C THR A 14 0.72 -9.02 10.34
N LEU A 15 0.46 -9.20 9.05
CA LEU A 15 -0.01 -8.14 8.18
C LEU A 15 -1.41 -7.70 8.64
N GLN A 16 -1.55 -6.41 8.95
CA GLN A 16 -2.82 -5.82 9.37
C GLN A 16 -3.67 -5.51 8.14
N VAL A 17 -4.94 -5.91 8.14
CA VAL A 17 -5.86 -5.71 7.03
C VAL A 17 -7.05 -4.89 7.49
N ALA A 18 -7.25 -3.75 6.83
CA ALA A 18 -8.44 -2.94 7.00
C ALA A 18 -9.26 -2.90 5.71
N VAL A 19 -10.59 -2.94 5.83
CA VAL A 19 -11.51 -2.79 4.70
C VAL A 19 -12.15 -1.41 4.76
N LYS A 20 -12.14 -0.68 3.65
CA LYS A 20 -12.87 0.59 3.50
C LYS A 20 -13.92 0.46 2.40
N CYS A 21 -15.18 0.54 2.78
CA CYS A 21 -16.28 0.68 1.84
C CYS A 21 -16.48 2.17 1.51
N ARG A 22 -16.51 2.52 0.23
CA ARG A 22 -16.86 3.89 -0.19
C ARG A 22 -18.38 4.07 -0.26
N PRO A 23 -18.92 5.30 -0.23
CA PRO A 23 -20.32 5.53 -0.56
C PRO A 23 -20.62 5.20 -2.03
N LEU A 24 -21.89 4.90 -2.30
CA LEU A 24 -22.42 4.88 -3.66
C LEU A 24 -22.22 6.28 -4.27
N THR A 25 -21.81 6.33 -5.52
CA THR A 25 -21.82 7.58 -6.29
C THR A 25 -23.25 7.97 -6.63
N ASP A 26 -23.48 9.23 -7.02
CA ASP A 26 -24.82 9.70 -7.41
C ASP A 26 -25.42 8.88 -8.56
N ASN A 27 -24.57 8.43 -9.48
CA ASN A 27 -24.98 7.58 -10.61
C ASN A 27 -25.34 6.16 -10.16
N GLU A 28 -24.55 5.56 -9.25
CA GLU A 28 -24.82 4.22 -8.73
C GLU A 28 -26.04 4.22 -7.80
N SER A 29 -26.24 5.26 -7.00
CA SER A 29 -27.41 5.37 -6.11
C SER A 29 -28.74 5.33 -6.86
N ARG A 30 -28.75 5.67 -8.16
CA ARG A 30 -29.92 5.62 -9.04
C ARG A 30 -30.08 4.30 -9.78
N ARG A 31 -29.02 3.49 -9.89
CA ARG A 31 -28.94 2.34 -10.82
C ARG A 31 -28.63 1.01 -10.16
N SER A 32 -27.99 1.05 -9.00
CA SER A 32 -27.40 -0.10 -8.32
C SER A 32 -27.96 -0.28 -6.93
N ARG A 33 -28.07 -1.53 -6.50
CA ARG A 33 -28.41 -1.87 -5.12
C ARG A 33 -27.15 -1.85 -4.24
N HIS A 34 -27.35 -1.53 -2.96
CA HIS A 34 -26.30 -1.58 -1.96
C HIS A 34 -26.11 -3.04 -1.48
N ILE A 35 -24.97 -3.65 -1.80
CA ILE A 35 -24.67 -5.07 -1.51
C ILE A 35 -23.75 -5.29 -0.30
N ILE A 36 -23.29 -4.22 0.36
CA ILE A 36 -22.39 -4.33 1.51
C ILE A 36 -23.13 -4.04 2.80
N GLN A 37 -22.89 -4.85 3.82
CA GLN A 37 -23.38 -4.60 5.17
C GLN A 37 -22.18 -4.62 6.11
N VAL A 38 -21.86 -3.47 6.70
CA VAL A 38 -20.89 -3.38 7.78
C VAL A 38 -21.62 -3.74 9.07
N ILE A 39 -21.25 -4.86 9.68
CA ILE A 39 -21.91 -5.39 10.87
C ILE A 39 -21.35 -4.68 12.11
N ASP A 40 -20.03 -4.57 12.20
CA ASP A 40 -19.30 -3.89 13.27
C ASP A 40 -17.92 -3.40 12.76
N ASP A 41 -17.03 -3.00 13.68
CA ASP A 41 -15.70 -2.49 13.37
C ASP A 41 -14.73 -3.54 12.79
N LYS A 42 -15.12 -4.81 12.73
CA LYS A 42 -14.28 -5.93 12.25
C LYS A 42 -14.98 -6.80 11.21
N ASN A 43 -16.30 -6.81 11.17
CA ASN A 43 -17.09 -7.75 10.39
C ASN A 43 -17.85 -7.04 9.26
N VAL A 44 -17.70 -7.58 8.06
CA VAL A 44 -18.40 -7.12 6.85
C VAL A 44 -19.05 -8.28 6.14
N ALA A 45 -20.22 -8.03 5.57
CA ALA A 45 -20.95 -8.98 4.77
C ALA A 45 -21.21 -8.46 3.36
N VAL A 46 -21.14 -9.39 2.40
CA VAL A 46 -21.51 -9.15 1.00
C VAL A 46 -22.77 -9.94 0.69
N LEU A 47 -23.81 -9.24 0.26
CA LEU A 47 -25.08 -9.79 -0.16
C LEU A 47 -25.01 -10.15 -1.64
N ASP A 48 -25.47 -11.35 -2.00
CA ASP A 48 -25.59 -11.74 -3.41
C ASP A 48 -26.69 -10.92 -4.10
N PRO A 49 -26.38 -10.21 -5.21
CA PRO A 49 -27.37 -9.41 -5.92
C PRO A 49 -28.41 -10.26 -6.69
N ASP A 50 -28.15 -11.55 -6.93
CA ASP A 50 -29.04 -12.43 -7.67
C ASP A 50 -30.19 -12.95 -6.79
N ILE A 51 -31.32 -12.23 -6.83
CA ILE A 51 -32.54 -12.58 -6.10
C ILE A 51 -33.23 -13.84 -6.66
N SER A 52 -32.98 -14.19 -7.93
CA SER A 52 -33.65 -15.31 -8.62
C SER A 52 -33.24 -16.69 -8.06
N LYS A 53 -32.10 -16.77 -7.37
CA LYS A 53 -31.59 -17.98 -6.72
C LYS A 53 -32.21 -18.27 -5.35
N GLY A 54 -33.39 -17.72 -5.04
CA GLY A 54 -34.09 -17.93 -3.77
C GLY A 54 -34.33 -19.40 -3.39
N TYR A 55 -34.46 -20.28 -4.38
CA TYR A 55 -34.64 -21.72 -4.15
C TYR A 55 -33.37 -22.42 -3.61
N LEU A 56 -32.17 -21.87 -3.81
CA LEU A 56 -30.91 -22.47 -3.31
C LEU A 56 -30.76 -22.33 -1.79
N ASP A 57 -31.36 -21.31 -1.17
CA ASP A 57 -31.38 -21.16 0.29
C ASP A 57 -32.09 -22.34 0.96
N LEU A 58 -33.15 -22.84 0.32
CA LEU A 58 -34.01 -23.92 0.82
C LEU A 58 -33.37 -25.31 0.66
N ILE A 59 -32.45 -25.51 -0.29
CA ILE A 59 -31.87 -26.83 -0.59
C ILE A 59 -30.45 -26.99 -0.03
N GLN A 60 -29.63 -25.94 -0.01
CA GLN A 60 -28.19 -26.08 0.23
C GLN A 60 -27.70 -25.52 1.57
N ASN A 61 -28.57 -24.96 2.42
CA ASN A 61 -28.17 -24.30 3.67
C ASN A 61 -27.03 -23.27 3.47
N ARG A 62 -26.90 -22.72 2.25
CA ARG A 62 -25.90 -21.74 1.89
C ARG A 62 -26.51 -20.37 2.08
N THR A 63 -26.05 -19.63 3.09
CA THR A 63 -26.44 -18.24 3.27
C THR A 63 -26.03 -17.42 2.05
N LYS A 64 -26.98 -16.67 1.45
CA LYS A 64 -26.75 -15.63 0.42
C LYS A 64 -25.75 -14.53 0.81
N GLU A 65 -25.38 -14.52 2.08
CA GLU A 65 -24.47 -13.59 2.71
C GLU A 65 -23.09 -14.23 2.86
N LYS A 66 -22.06 -13.57 2.31
CA LYS A 66 -20.65 -13.92 2.57
C LYS A 66 -20.09 -12.98 3.62
N ARG A 67 -19.77 -13.53 4.79
CA ARG A 67 -19.17 -12.79 5.90
C ARG A 67 -17.66 -12.90 5.88
N TYR A 68 -17.01 -11.79 6.23
CA TYR A 68 -15.56 -11.67 6.36
C TYR A 68 -15.24 -10.89 7.64
N SER A 69 -14.12 -11.25 8.27
CA SER A 69 -13.64 -10.58 9.49
C SER A 69 -12.22 -10.04 9.27
N PHE A 70 -11.98 -8.79 9.61
CA PHE A 70 -10.70 -8.07 9.41
C PHE A 70 -10.29 -7.35 10.69
N ASP A 71 -9.11 -6.73 10.69
CA ASP A 71 -8.65 -5.94 11.85
C ASP A 71 -9.50 -4.69 12.03
N HIS A 72 -9.88 -4.05 10.92
CA HIS A 72 -10.80 -2.90 10.89
C HIS A 72 -11.70 -2.92 9.65
N VAL A 73 -12.96 -2.51 9.81
CA VAL A 73 -13.93 -2.31 8.73
C VAL A 73 -14.52 -0.91 8.85
N TYR A 74 -14.43 -0.14 7.78
CA TYR A 74 -14.92 1.23 7.69
C TYR A 74 -16.12 1.31 6.75
N ALA A 75 -17.22 1.84 7.29
CA ALA A 75 -18.46 2.08 6.56
C ALA A 75 -18.33 3.25 5.56
N PRO A 76 -19.26 3.38 4.60
CA PRO A 76 -19.30 4.47 3.62
C PRO A 76 -19.12 5.89 4.17
N GLY A 77 -19.59 6.16 5.39
CA GLY A 77 -19.48 7.48 6.02
C GLY A 77 -18.12 7.80 6.64
N CYS A 78 -17.20 6.85 6.71
CA CYS A 78 -15.92 7.03 7.38
C CYS A 78 -14.92 7.83 6.53
N SER A 79 -14.33 8.87 7.13
CA SER A 79 -13.31 9.71 6.49
C SER A 79 -11.95 9.00 6.38
N ASN A 80 -11.03 9.57 5.60
CA ASN A 80 -9.63 9.12 5.61
C ASN A 80 -8.96 9.34 6.98
N THR A 81 -9.39 10.37 7.72
CA THR A 81 -8.92 10.61 9.09
C THR A 81 -9.31 9.47 10.02
N ASP A 82 -10.54 8.95 9.91
CA ASP A 82 -10.99 7.82 10.73
C ASP A 82 -10.20 6.54 10.44
N VAL A 83 -9.91 6.29 9.17
CA VAL A 83 -9.05 5.19 8.72
C VAL A 83 -7.63 5.35 9.28
N TYR A 84 -7.11 6.56 9.24
CA TYR A 84 -5.74 6.86 9.65
C TYR A 84 -5.53 6.74 11.16
N LYS A 85 -6.54 6.99 12.00
CA LYS A 85 -6.43 6.84 13.47
C LYS A 85 -5.82 5.49 13.87
N ASN A 86 -6.29 4.40 13.27
CA ASN A 86 -5.80 3.04 13.56
C ASN A 86 -4.45 2.69 12.88
N ILE A 87 -4.06 3.43 11.84
CA ILE A 87 -2.80 3.21 11.10
C ILE A 87 -1.66 4.05 11.67
N SER A 88 -1.99 5.21 12.27
CA SER A 88 -1.03 6.19 12.78
C SER A 88 0.01 5.62 13.76
N PRO A 89 -0.31 4.67 14.68
CA PRO A 89 0.71 4.11 15.59
C PRO A 89 1.77 3.32 14.84
N THR A 90 1.38 2.61 13.78
CA THR A 90 2.30 1.86 12.92
C THR A 90 3.23 2.84 12.19
N VAL A 91 2.68 3.92 11.63
CA VAL A 91 3.44 4.98 10.93
C VAL A 91 4.43 5.68 11.87
N LEU A 92 4.06 5.95 13.12
CA LEU A 92 4.94 6.58 14.11
C LEU A 92 6.22 5.78 14.38
N GLY A 93 6.17 4.44 14.24
CA GLY A 93 7.34 3.57 14.35
C GLY A 93 8.47 3.92 13.38
N VAL A 94 8.18 4.61 12.28
CA VAL A 94 9.18 5.07 11.29
C VAL A 94 10.16 6.04 11.92
N VAL A 95 9.71 6.91 12.84
CA VAL A 95 10.59 7.86 13.55
C VAL A 95 11.55 7.13 14.51
N GLN A 96 11.18 5.92 14.93
CA GLN A 96 11.97 5.03 15.78
C GLN A 96 12.89 4.08 14.99
N GLY A 97 12.93 4.19 13.65
CA GLY A 97 13.80 3.35 12.83
C GLY A 97 13.15 2.06 12.33
N LEU A 98 11.82 1.94 12.40
CA LEU A 98 11.08 0.82 11.82
C LEU A 98 10.77 1.07 10.34
N ASN A 99 10.66 -0.02 9.59
CA ASN A 99 10.11 0.01 8.25
C ASN A 99 8.62 -0.27 8.30
N VAL A 100 7.86 0.46 7.50
CA VAL A 100 6.41 0.36 7.40
C VAL A 100 6.02 0.37 5.93
N THR A 101 5.04 -0.46 5.58
CA THR A 101 4.45 -0.48 4.24
C THR A 101 2.95 -0.41 4.38
N VAL A 102 2.34 0.62 3.79
CA VAL A 102 0.89 0.77 3.72
C VAL A 102 0.51 0.77 2.25
N PHE A 103 -0.37 -0.14 1.83
CA PHE A 103 -0.81 -0.20 0.44
C PHE A 103 -2.33 -0.33 0.32
N ALA A 104 -2.91 0.40 -0.64
CA ALA A 104 -4.32 0.28 -0.98
C ALA A 104 -4.52 -0.72 -2.13
N TYR A 105 -5.51 -1.59 -2.00
CA TYR A 105 -5.85 -2.63 -2.98
C TYR A 105 -7.37 -2.66 -3.23
N GLY A 106 -7.78 -2.95 -4.46
CA GLY A 106 -9.20 -2.95 -4.88
C GLY A 106 -9.38 -2.67 -6.36
N SER A 107 -10.61 -2.79 -6.86
CA SER A 107 -10.93 -2.49 -8.27
C SER A 107 -10.87 -0.99 -8.58
N THR A 108 -10.80 -0.63 -9.85
CA THR A 108 -10.93 0.77 -10.27
C THR A 108 -12.24 1.36 -9.80
N GLY A 109 -12.17 2.59 -9.32
CA GLY A 109 -13.31 3.28 -8.73
C GLY A 109 -13.64 2.84 -7.30
N SER A 110 -12.99 1.83 -6.70
CA SER A 110 -13.29 1.39 -5.32
C SER A 110 -12.84 2.36 -4.23
N GLY A 111 -11.99 3.35 -4.55
CA GLY A 111 -11.52 4.38 -3.61
C GLY A 111 -10.04 4.28 -3.19
N LYS A 112 -9.20 3.50 -3.88
CA LYS A 112 -7.74 3.40 -3.60
C LYS A 112 -7.03 4.76 -3.55
N THR A 113 -7.06 5.50 -4.66
CA THR A 113 -6.42 6.81 -4.78
C THR A 113 -7.06 7.83 -3.83
N TYR A 114 -8.38 7.77 -3.61
CA TYR A 114 -9.04 8.59 -2.58
C TYR A 114 -8.48 8.30 -1.18
N THR A 115 -8.23 7.03 -0.85
CA THR A 115 -7.70 6.66 0.45
C THR A 115 -6.24 7.09 0.60
N MET A 116 -5.42 6.87 -0.42
CA MET A 116 -3.98 7.16 -0.36
C MET A 116 -3.65 8.65 -0.51
N VAL A 117 -4.22 9.31 -1.52
CA VAL A 117 -3.96 10.73 -1.85
C VAL A 117 -4.99 11.64 -1.18
N GLY A 118 -6.26 11.28 -1.24
CA GLY A 118 -7.37 12.07 -0.69
C GLY A 118 -7.78 13.27 -1.53
N SER A 119 -8.57 14.13 -0.91
CA SER A 119 -9.05 15.38 -1.46
C SER A 119 -8.55 16.56 -0.61
N ARG A 120 -8.91 17.79 -1.00
CA ARG A 120 -8.60 18.98 -0.18
C ARG A 120 -9.37 18.98 1.15
N SER A 121 -10.58 18.43 1.18
CA SER A 121 -11.43 18.38 2.38
C SER A 121 -11.18 17.13 3.24
N ASP A 122 -10.77 16.02 2.62
CA ASP A 122 -10.45 14.76 3.33
C ASP A 122 -9.07 14.24 2.87
N PRO A 123 -7.97 14.72 3.49
CA PRO A 123 -6.61 14.37 3.08
C PRO A 123 -6.36 12.87 3.24
N GLY A 124 -5.65 12.28 2.28
CA GLY A 124 -5.38 10.84 2.27
C GLY A 124 -4.27 10.43 3.23
N LEU A 125 -4.06 9.11 3.33
CA LEU A 125 -3.05 8.52 4.21
C LEU A 125 -1.63 9.05 3.95
N MET A 126 -1.30 9.42 2.71
CA MET A 126 0.00 10.00 2.38
C MET A 126 0.23 11.31 3.15
N VAL A 127 -0.67 12.29 2.98
CA VAL A 127 -0.58 13.60 3.63
C VAL A 127 -0.66 13.48 5.15
N LEU A 128 -1.57 12.65 5.66
CA LEU A 128 -1.73 12.41 7.09
C LEU A 128 -0.47 11.79 7.72
N SER A 129 0.15 10.82 7.04
CA SER A 129 1.40 10.20 7.49
C SER A 129 2.53 11.20 7.64
N PHE A 130 2.69 12.11 6.68
CA PHE A 130 3.72 13.15 6.78
C PHE A 130 3.48 14.11 7.93
N ARG A 131 2.24 14.59 8.09
CA ARG A 131 1.90 15.49 9.21
C ARG A 131 2.25 14.84 10.54
N THR A 132 1.84 13.58 10.74
CA THR A 132 2.16 12.82 11.95
C THR A 132 3.67 12.65 12.15
N ILE A 133 4.44 12.31 11.11
CA ILE A 133 5.90 12.17 11.22
C ILE A 133 6.54 13.49 11.65
N PHE A 134 6.21 14.60 11.00
CA PHE A 134 6.79 15.91 11.34
C PHE A 134 6.32 16.41 12.71
N ASP A 135 5.07 16.19 13.07
CA ASP A 135 4.55 16.54 14.39
C ASP A 135 5.23 15.72 15.48
N GLN A 136 5.50 14.44 15.24
CA GLN A 136 6.24 13.59 16.17
C GLN A 136 7.69 14.04 16.32
N ILE A 137 8.36 14.42 15.22
CA ILE A 137 9.72 14.96 15.26
C ILE A 137 9.76 16.28 16.05
N LYS A 138 8.76 17.15 15.90
CA LYS A 138 8.67 18.42 16.64
C LYS A 138 8.42 18.23 18.13
N LYS A 139 7.70 17.17 18.51
CA LYS A 139 7.40 16.81 19.91
C LYS A 139 8.50 15.98 20.57
N ASP A 140 9.52 15.56 19.82
CA ASP A 140 10.63 14.78 20.36
C ASP A 140 11.59 15.73 21.08
N ASP A 141 11.57 15.70 22.41
CA ASP A 141 12.41 16.55 23.28
C ASP A 141 13.88 16.09 23.37
N SER A 142 14.28 15.06 22.61
CA SER A 142 15.66 14.60 22.62
C SER A 142 16.58 15.58 21.88
N SER A 143 17.88 15.52 22.20
CA SER A 143 18.91 16.28 21.46
C SER A 143 19.27 15.68 20.10
N ASP A 144 18.44 14.79 19.56
CA ASP A 144 18.68 14.06 18.32
C ASP A 144 18.43 14.92 17.09
N THR A 145 19.13 14.62 16.01
CA THR A 145 18.92 15.33 14.73
C THR A 145 18.21 14.44 13.73
N PHE A 146 17.16 14.96 13.11
CA PHE A 146 16.34 14.24 12.14
C PHE A 146 16.58 14.76 10.71
N GLU A 147 16.75 13.84 9.77
CA GLU A 147 16.75 14.11 8.33
C GLU A 147 15.63 13.31 7.67
N VAL A 148 14.68 14.01 7.04
CA VAL A 148 13.58 13.41 6.31
C VAL A 148 13.82 13.58 4.82
N SER A 149 13.66 12.49 4.07
CA SER A 149 13.75 12.50 2.61
C SER A 149 12.57 11.74 1.99
N CYS A 150 12.20 12.13 0.78
CA CYS A 150 11.11 11.54 0.04
C CYS A 150 11.53 11.21 -1.40
N SER A 151 11.04 10.09 -1.91
CA SER A 151 11.07 9.74 -3.33
C SER A 151 9.70 9.27 -3.78
N TYR A 152 9.34 9.52 -5.03
CA TYR A 152 8.04 9.15 -5.56
C TYR A 152 8.20 8.54 -6.95
N LEU A 153 7.73 7.31 -7.12
CA LEU A 153 7.85 6.60 -8.38
C LEU A 153 6.51 6.05 -8.85
N GLU A 154 6.46 5.79 -10.14
CA GLU A 154 5.38 5.07 -10.81
C GLU A 154 5.91 3.80 -11.46
N VAL A 155 5.19 2.70 -11.30
CA VAL A 155 5.38 1.48 -12.09
C VAL A 155 4.22 1.38 -13.08
N TYR A 156 4.50 1.71 -14.34
CA TYR A 156 3.56 1.61 -15.44
C TYR A 156 4.12 0.64 -16.48
N ASN A 157 3.33 -0.36 -16.87
CA ASN A 157 3.71 -1.33 -17.90
C ASN A 157 5.05 -2.05 -17.62
N GLU A 158 5.32 -2.43 -16.36
CA GLU A 158 6.62 -2.98 -15.91
C GLU A 158 7.84 -2.06 -16.15
N VAL A 159 7.61 -0.76 -16.33
CA VAL A 159 8.64 0.27 -16.43
C VAL A 159 8.51 1.20 -15.22
N ILE A 160 9.66 1.65 -14.69
CA ILE A 160 9.71 2.51 -13.51
C ILE A 160 10.04 3.93 -13.96
N TYR A 161 9.25 4.89 -13.49
CA TYR A 161 9.41 6.32 -13.76
C TYR A 161 9.56 7.09 -12.45
N ASP A 162 10.34 8.17 -12.47
CA ASP A 162 10.46 9.09 -11.34
C ASP A 162 9.41 10.20 -11.45
N LEU A 163 8.46 10.22 -10.52
CA LEU A 163 7.39 11.22 -10.51
C LEU A 163 7.88 12.61 -10.05
N LEU A 164 9.09 12.72 -9.50
CA LEU A 164 9.70 13.98 -9.03
C LEU A 164 10.72 14.56 -10.03
N GLU A 165 10.98 13.88 -11.15
CA GLU A 165 11.75 14.40 -12.28
C GLU A 165 10.86 14.64 -13.51
N LYS A 166 11.13 15.69 -14.32
CA LYS A 166 10.28 16.03 -15.49
C LYS A 166 10.56 15.15 -16.70
N SER A 167 11.77 14.62 -16.81
CA SER A 167 12.26 13.85 -17.95
C SER A 167 13.03 12.65 -17.41
N SER A 168 12.36 11.83 -16.61
CA SER A 168 12.98 10.61 -16.09
C SER A 168 13.13 9.61 -17.23
N GLY A 169 14.36 9.18 -17.50
CA GLY A 169 14.56 7.93 -18.23
C GLY A 169 13.95 6.75 -17.46
N HIS A 170 13.86 5.60 -18.10
CA HIS A 170 13.41 4.38 -17.43
C HIS A 170 14.39 4.00 -16.32
N LEU A 171 13.87 3.75 -15.11
CA LEU A 171 14.69 3.34 -13.98
C LEU A 171 14.76 1.81 -13.83
N GLU A 172 15.87 1.35 -13.26
CA GLU A 172 16.15 -0.07 -13.06
C GLU A 172 16.21 -0.46 -11.58
N LEU A 173 15.82 -1.70 -11.30
CA LEU A 173 15.95 -2.28 -9.97
C LEU A 173 17.33 -2.91 -9.80
N ARG A 174 18.02 -2.53 -8.74
CA ARG A 174 19.28 -3.12 -8.30
C ARG A 174 19.14 -3.74 -6.92
N GLU A 175 19.96 -4.74 -6.64
CA GLU A 175 20.10 -5.30 -5.29
C GLU A 175 21.33 -4.67 -4.65
N ASP A 176 21.11 -4.05 -3.50
CA ASP A 176 22.13 -3.45 -2.66
C ASP A 176 22.32 -4.34 -1.43
N PRO A 177 23.57 -4.70 -1.06
CA PRO A 177 23.84 -5.60 0.06
C PRO A 177 23.26 -5.13 1.40
N GLU A 178 23.10 -3.83 1.58
CA GLU A 178 22.71 -3.20 2.84
C GLU A 178 21.26 -2.69 2.82
N HIS A 179 20.81 -2.22 1.65
CA HIS A 179 19.50 -1.61 1.44
C HIS A 179 18.46 -2.57 0.85
N GLY A 180 18.86 -3.76 0.41
CA GLY A 180 17.99 -4.68 -0.30
C GLY A 180 17.67 -4.16 -1.70
N ILE A 181 16.41 -4.21 -2.11
CA ILE A 181 16.01 -3.81 -3.46
C ILE A 181 15.92 -2.28 -3.52
N ILE A 182 16.71 -1.67 -4.40
CA ILE A 182 16.72 -0.22 -4.64
C ILE A 182 16.41 0.09 -6.11
N VAL A 183 15.87 1.27 -6.36
CA VAL A 183 15.67 1.80 -7.71
C VAL A 183 16.84 2.74 -8.01
N ALA A 184 17.69 2.34 -8.96
CA ALA A 184 18.85 3.13 -9.35
C ALA A 184 18.42 4.38 -10.11
N GLY A 185 18.99 5.54 -9.75
CA GLY A 185 18.63 6.83 -10.35
C GLY A 185 17.39 7.50 -9.76
N LEU A 186 16.67 6.85 -8.84
CA LEU A 186 15.50 7.46 -8.20
C LEU A 186 15.89 8.65 -7.32
N ARG A 187 15.32 9.83 -7.62
CA ARG A 187 15.61 11.07 -6.91
C ARG A 187 15.04 11.02 -5.49
N ARG A 188 15.90 11.36 -4.51
CA ARG A 188 15.51 11.55 -3.11
C ARG A 188 15.64 13.02 -2.75
N ILE A 189 14.51 13.65 -2.45
CA ILE A 189 14.44 15.07 -2.10
C ILE A 189 14.38 15.17 -0.58
N LYS A 190 15.31 15.92 0.02
CA LYS A 190 15.25 16.27 1.45
C LYS A 190 14.08 17.23 1.68
N VAL A 191 13.31 16.98 2.73
CA VAL A 191 12.12 17.76 3.04
C VAL A 191 12.15 18.23 4.48
N HIS A 192 11.74 19.49 4.67
CA HIS A 192 11.79 20.17 5.96
C HIS A 192 10.39 20.56 6.48
N SER A 193 9.35 20.40 5.66
CA SER A 193 7.97 20.68 6.03
C SER A 193 6.98 19.75 5.32
N ALA A 194 5.81 19.59 5.91
CA ALA A 194 4.69 18.85 5.31
C ALA A 194 4.18 19.55 4.03
N ASP A 195 4.27 20.88 3.95
CA ASP A 195 3.78 21.66 2.79
C ASP A 195 4.60 21.39 1.54
N LYS A 196 5.94 21.30 1.67
CA LYS A 196 6.80 20.99 0.52
C LYS A 196 6.48 19.61 -0.05
N ILE A 197 6.10 18.67 0.81
CA ILE A 197 5.68 17.35 0.39
C ILE A 197 4.33 17.37 -0.32
N LEU A 198 3.36 18.14 0.16
CA LEU A 198 2.07 18.29 -0.52
C LEU A 198 2.27 18.84 -1.94
N GLU A 199 3.21 19.79 -2.12
CA GLU A 199 3.64 20.26 -3.43
C GLU A 199 4.23 19.13 -4.29
N LEU A 200 5.19 18.36 -3.76
CA LEU A 200 5.80 17.22 -4.48
C LEU A 200 4.78 16.14 -4.84
N LEU A 201 3.82 15.86 -3.96
CA LEU A 201 2.73 14.93 -4.18
C LEU A 201 1.82 15.42 -5.32
N ASN A 202 1.47 16.71 -5.32
CA ASN A 202 0.67 17.31 -6.38
C ASN A 202 1.40 17.28 -7.73
N ILE A 203 2.70 17.60 -7.74
CA ILE A 203 3.54 17.52 -8.93
C ILE A 203 3.58 16.08 -9.47
N GLY A 204 3.88 15.11 -8.61
CA GLY A 204 3.96 13.70 -9.02
C GLY A 204 2.62 13.15 -9.50
N ASN A 205 1.52 13.48 -8.82
CA ASN A 205 0.18 13.11 -9.26
C ASN A 205 -0.23 13.78 -10.56
N SER A 206 0.21 15.02 -10.82
CA SER A 206 -0.04 15.67 -12.10
C SER A 206 0.68 14.95 -13.23
N ARG A 207 1.95 14.57 -13.03
CA ARG A 207 2.73 13.84 -14.05
C ARG A 207 2.15 12.46 -14.34
N ARG A 208 1.77 11.74 -13.28
CA ARG A 208 1.04 10.47 -13.37
C ARG A 208 -0.25 10.58 -14.20
N LYS A 209 -0.87 11.76 -14.30
CA LYS A 209 -2.10 11.98 -15.10
C LYS A 209 -1.84 12.37 -16.55
N THR A 210 -0.69 12.96 -16.87
CA THR A 210 -0.45 13.63 -18.17
C THR A 210 0.17 12.75 -19.26
N GLU A 211 0.71 11.58 -18.95
CA GLU A 211 1.47 10.76 -19.93
C GLU A 211 0.62 9.91 -20.90
N SER A 212 -0.72 9.98 -20.87
CA SER A 212 -1.55 9.25 -21.84
C SER A 212 -2.60 10.15 -22.48
N THR A 213 -2.44 10.36 -23.79
CA THR A 213 -3.47 10.77 -24.73
C THR A 213 -4.75 9.95 -24.53
N GLU A 214 -5.90 10.63 -24.51
CA GLU A 214 -7.28 10.11 -24.46
C GLU A 214 -7.78 9.48 -23.14
N ALA A 215 -8.56 10.30 -22.42
CA ALA A 215 -9.79 9.95 -21.68
C ALA A 215 -9.80 8.73 -20.73
N ASN A 216 -8.66 8.26 -20.23
CA ASN A 216 -8.60 7.20 -19.21
C ASN A 216 -7.93 7.74 -17.94
N ALA A 217 -8.51 7.47 -16.78
CA ALA A 217 -7.90 7.81 -15.50
C ALA A 217 -6.62 6.99 -15.29
N THR A 218 -5.44 7.56 -15.60
CA THR A 218 -4.13 6.89 -15.56
C THR A 218 -3.83 6.22 -14.22
N SER A 219 -4.40 6.71 -13.11
CA SER A 219 -4.28 6.09 -11.77
C SER A 219 -4.86 4.67 -11.67
N SER A 220 -5.75 4.27 -12.59
CA SER A 220 -6.26 2.89 -12.67
C SER A 220 -5.26 1.89 -13.25
N ARG A 221 -4.24 2.39 -13.97
CA ARG A 221 -3.36 1.59 -14.83
C ARG A 221 -1.90 1.59 -14.40
N SER A 222 -1.55 2.25 -13.32
CA SER A 222 -0.19 2.28 -12.81
C SER A 222 -0.17 2.17 -11.30
N HIS A 223 0.96 1.73 -10.75
CA HIS A 223 1.18 1.69 -9.31
C HIS A 223 2.03 2.88 -8.91
N ALA A 224 1.60 3.67 -7.93
CA ALA A 224 2.43 4.74 -7.38
C ALA A 224 2.98 4.33 -6.02
N VAL A 225 4.28 4.53 -5.81
CA VAL A 225 4.97 4.21 -4.56
C VAL A 225 5.65 5.47 -4.06
N LEU A 226 5.11 6.02 -2.98
CA LEU A 226 5.70 7.14 -2.25
C LEU A 226 6.53 6.58 -1.09
N GLU A 227 7.82 6.85 -1.10
CA GLU A 227 8.73 6.41 -0.05
C GLU A 227 9.19 7.62 0.77
N ILE A 228 9.14 7.47 2.10
CA ILE A 228 9.60 8.44 3.08
C ILE A 228 10.67 7.75 3.91
N THR A 229 11.87 8.33 3.95
CA THR A 229 12.95 7.84 4.80
C THR A 229 13.21 8.86 5.88
N VAL A 230 13.16 8.42 7.14
CA VAL A 230 13.52 9.21 8.32
C VAL A 230 14.85 8.68 8.85
N ARG A 231 15.86 9.54 8.94
CA ARG A 231 17.13 9.26 9.59
C ARG A 231 17.18 10.03 10.90
N ARG A 232 17.33 9.32 12.01
CA ARG A 232 17.48 9.87 13.36
C ARG A 232 18.91 9.62 13.82
N LYS A 233 19.70 10.69 13.99
CA LYS A 233 21.05 10.62 14.52
C LYS A 233 21.00 10.94 16.01
N GLN A 234 21.33 9.95 16.83
CA GLN A 234 21.29 10.09 18.27
C GLN A 234 22.51 10.83 18.79
N LYS A 235 22.31 11.80 19.68
CA LYS A 235 23.41 12.58 20.27
C LYS A 235 23.79 11.97 21.64
N GLY A 236 24.70 11.00 21.64
CA GLY A 236 25.17 10.27 22.84
C GLY A 236 26.66 9.89 22.80
N LYS A 237 27.26 9.69 23.98
CA LYS A 237 28.72 9.78 24.27
C LYS A 237 29.69 8.76 23.62
N TYR A 238 29.26 7.87 22.74
CA TYR A 238 30.18 6.96 22.01
C TYR A 238 29.60 6.60 20.65
N GLY A 239 30.09 7.27 19.59
CA GLY A 239 29.73 7.00 18.20
C GLY A 239 28.32 7.48 17.81
N SER A 240 28.21 8.20 16.69
CA SER A 240 26.90 8.62 16.19
C SER A 240 26.16 7.44 15.55
N GLN A 241 25.36 6.73 16.34
CA GLN A 241 24.41 5.74 15.82
C GLN A 241 23.31 6.48 15.05
N VAL A 242 23.02 6.01 13.85
CA VAL A 242 21.96 6.55 12.99
C VAL A 242 20.88 5.48 12.84
N LEU A 243 19.71 5.76 13.40
CA LEU A 243 18.50 4.99 13.15
C LEU A 243 17.91 5.39 11.82
N ARG A 244 17.41 4.41 11.06
CA ARG A 244 16.76 4.66 9.79
C ARG A 244 15.43 3.93 9.69
N GLY A 245 14.35 4.70 9.61
CA GLY A 245 13.02 4.18 9.30
C GLY A 245 12.62 4.50 7.87
N LYS A 246 11.78 3.65 7.30
CA LYS A 246 11.26 3.79 5.94
C LYS A 246 9.75 3.57 5.95
N LEU A 247 8.98 4.51 5.42
CA LEU A 247 7.56 4.36 5.14
C LEU A 247 7.34 4.28 3.63
N ALA A 248 6.79 3.17 3.16
CA ALA A 248 6.31 3.02 1.79
C ALA A 248 4.78 3.11 1.77
N LEU A 249 4.25 4.11 1.06
CA LEU A 249 2.82 4.34 0.86
C LEU A 249 2.49 4.06 -0.61
N VAL A 250 1.68 3.03 -0.85
CA VAL A 250 1.51 2.47 -2.20
C VAL A 250 0.04 2.53 -2.65
N ASP A 251 -0.19 3.21 -3.78
CA ASP A 251 -1.47 3.25 -4.47
C ASP A 251 -1.40 2.32 -5.68
N LEU A 252 -1.97 1.11 -5.54
CA LEU A 252 -1.94 0.10 -6.59
C LEU A 252 -2.94 0.41 -7.71
N ALA A 253 -2.67 -0.11 -8.91
CA ALA A 253 -3.60 -0.13 -10.04
C ALA A 253 -4.88 -0.92 -9.70
N GLY A 254 -5.91 -0.80 -10.56
CA GLY A 254 -7.16 -1.55 -10.43
C GLY A 254 -6.97 -3.05 -10.55
N SER A 255 -7.60 -3.82 -9.66
CA SER A 255 -7.52 -5.29 -9.62
C SER A 255 -8.47 -6.02 -10.59
N GLU A 256 -9.25 -5.30 -11.38
CA GLU A 256 -10.11 -5.84 -12.44
C GLU A 256 -9.31 -6.41 -13.61
N ARG A 257 -9.91 -7.37 -14.33
CA ARG A 257 -9.23 -8.07 -15.42
C ARG A 257 -9.25 -7.22 -16.68
N ALA A 258 -8.18 -7.29 -17.47
CA ALA A 258 -8.10 -6.59 -18.76
C ALA A 258 -9.24 -6.96 -19.73
N SER A 259 -9.74 -8.20 -19.65
CA SER A 259 -10.87 -8.69 -20.45
C SER A 259 -12.19 -7.97 -20.16
N GLU A 260 -12.32 -7.32 -19.01
CA GLU A 260 -13.50 -6.55 -18.60
C GLU A 260 -13.40 -5.08 -19.06
N THR A 261 -12.25 -4.68 -19.62
CA THR A 261 -12.06 -3.35 -20.20
C THR A 261 -12.24 -3.42 -21.72
N ASN A 262 -13.27 -2.75 -22.25
CA ASN A 262 -13.61 -2.70 -23.69
C ASN A 262 -12.58 -1.91 -24.52
N ASN A 263 -11.31 -2.27 -24.49
CA ASN A 263 -10.25 -1.53 -25.18
C ASN A 263 -9.46 -2.46 -26.10
N PHE A 264 -9.71 -2.42 -27.41
CA PHE A 264 -8.95 -3.18 -28.40
C PHE A 264 -7.54 -2.58 -28.67
N GLY A 265 -6.56 -3.41 -29.06
CA GLY A 265 -5.24 -2.97 -29.55
C GLY A 265 -4.14 -2.81 -28.49
N GLN A 266 -3.33 -1.74 -28.57
CA GLN A 266 -2.21 -1.47 -27.64
C GLN A 266 -2.66 -1.40 -26.17
N LYS A 267 -3.91 -0.97 -25.95
CA LYS A 267 -4.58 -0.97 -24.64
C LYS A 267 -4.81 -2.37 -24.05
N LEU A 268 -4.94 -3.44 -24.86
CA LEU A 268 -4.96 -4.83 -24.37
C LEU A 268 -3.59 -5.26 -23.83
N ARG A 269 -2.50 -4.85 -24.49
CA ARG A 269 -1.13 -5.16 -24.05
C ARG A 269 -0.81 -4.44 -22.74
N ASP A 270 -1.20 -3.17 -22.62
CA ASP A 270 -1.08 -2.41 -21.38
C ASP A 270 -1.91 -3.04 -20.26
N GLY A 271 -3.17 -3.39 -20.55
CA GLY A 271 -4.05 -4.12 -19.61
C GLY A 271 -3.46 -5.46 -19.15
N ALA A 272 -2.83 -6.22 -20.05
CA ALA A 272 -2.18 -7.49 -19.74
C ALA A 272 -0.97 -7.31 -18.79
N ASN A 273 -0.16 -6.27 -18.99
CA ASN A 273 1.00 -6.00 -18.14
C ASN A 273 0.63 -5.38 -16.79
N ILE A 274 -0.44 -4.59 -16.71
CA ILE A 274 -0.99 -4.13 -15.42
C ILE A 274 -1.48 -5.33 -14.62
N ASN A 275 -2.24 -6.21 -15.26
CA ASN A 275 -2.68 -7.44 -14.63
C ASN A 275 -1.52 -8.38 -14.29
N LYS A 276 -0.42 -8.38 -15.03
CA LYS A 276 0.78 -9.16 -14.68
C LYS A 276 1.31 -8.77 -13.30
N SER A 277 1.45 -7.47 -13.01
CA SER A 277 1.96 -7.00 -11.72
C SER A 277 1.05 -7.35 -10.54
N LEU A 278 -0.28 -7.22 -10.70
CA LEU A 278 -1.26 -7.57 -9.67
C LEU A 278 -1.44 -9.09 -9.53
N LEU A 279 -1.36 -9.85 -10.62
CA LEU A 279 -1.34 -11.31 -10.60
C LEU A 279 -0.08 -11.83 -9.89
N ALA A 280 1.08 -11.23 -10.15
CA ALA A 280 2.31 -11.55 -9.43
C ALA A 280 2.16 -11.26 -7.93
N LEU A 281 1.57 -10.12 -7.56
CA LEU A 281 1.28 -9.78 -6.17
C LEU A 281 0.33 -10.79 -5.51
N ALA A 282 -0.77 -11.14 -6.19
CA ALA A 282 -1.71 -12.16 -5.77
C ALA A 282 -1.03 -13.52 -5.56
N ASN A 283 -0.14 -13.93 -6.46
CA ASN A 283 0.63 -15.16 -6.34
C ASN A 283 1.59 -15.12 -5.15
N CYS A 284 2.21 -13.97 -4.88
CA CYS A 284 3.05 -13.79 -3.69
C CYS A 284 2.23 -13.92 -2.41
N ILE A 285 1.08 -13.22 -2.31
CA ILE A 285 0.16 -13.31 -1.17
C ILE A 285 -0.30 -14.75 -0.93
N ASN A 286 -0.71 -15.45 -1.99
CA ASN A 286 -1.15 -16.84 -1.90
C ASN A 286 -0.03 -17.80 -1.46
N ALA A 287 1.21 -17.58 -1.90
CA ALA A 287 2.36 -18.37 -1.49
C ALA A 287 2.72 -18.11 -0.02
N LEU A 288 2.63 -16.85 0.43
CA LEU A 288 2.95 -16.43 1.79
C LEU A 288 1.90 -16.89 2.82
N GLY A 289 0.60 -16.78 2.52
CA GLY A 289 -0.45 -17.25 3.43
C GLY A 289 -0.40 -18.76 3.67
N LYS A 290 0.03 -19.54 2.67
CA LYS A 290 0.16 -21.00 2.77
C LYS A 290 1.37 -21.51 3.56
N GLN A 291 2.25 -20.64 4.07
CA GLN A 291 3.51 -21.05 4.72
C GLN A 291 3.34 -21.89 6.01
N ASN A 292 2.11 -22.09 6.50
CA ASN A 292 1.82 -23.08 7.55
C ASN A 292 1.91 -24.55 7.08
N LYS A 293 2.17 -24.83 5.79
CA LYS A 293 2.34 -26.21 5.26
C LYS A 293 3.80 -26.48 4.88
N LYS A 294 4.48 -27.27 5.73
CA LYS A 294 5.82 -27.91 5.58
C LYS A 294 6.62 -27.52 4.33
N GLY A 295 7.56 -26.59 4.48
CA GLY A 295 8.59 -26.24 3.49
C GLY A 295 8.75 -24.74 3.26
N LEU A 296 9.96 -24.29 2.89
CA LEU A 296 10.20 -22.93 2.39
C LEU A 296 9.55 -22.80 1.00
N ALA A 297 8.26 -22.45 0.97
CA ALA A 297 7.56 -22.22 -0.30
C ALA A 297 8.25 -21.08 -1.07
N TYR A 298 8.68 -21.36 -2.31
CA TYR A 298 9.24 -20.33 -3.19
C TYR A 298 8.19 -19.24 -3.46
N VAL A 299 8.55 -17.98 -3.14
CA VAL A 299 7.68 -16.83 -3.39
C VAL A 299 8.18 -16.11 -4.65
N PRO A 300 7.35 -15.98 -5.70
CA PRO A 300 7.78 -15.54 -7.03
C PRO A 300 7.90 -14.01 -7.17
N TYR A 301 8.65 -13.37 -6.26
CA TYR A 301 8.84 -11.91 -6.26
C TYR A 301 9.39 -11.36 -7.57
N ARG A 302 10.16 -12.16 -8.31
CA ARG A 302 10.80 -11.75 -9.57
C ARG A 302 9.84 -11.62 -10.75
N ASN A 303 8.59 -12.09 -10.61
CA ASN A 303 7.61 -12.08 -11.71
C ASN A 303 7.11 -10.68 -12.08
N SER A 304 7.32 -9.68 -11.21
CA SER A 304 7.05 -8.27 -11.53
C SER A 304 8.01 -7.33 -10.80
N LYS A 305 8.25 -6.14 -11.38
CA LYS A 305 9.03 -5.08 -10.69
C LYS A 305 8.32 -4.62 -9.41
N LEU A 306 6.99 -4.55 -9.42
CA LEU A 306 6.20 -4.20 -8.24
C LEU A 306 6.44 -5.14 -7.06
N THR A 307 6.36 -6.45 -7.29
CA THR A 307 6.57 -7.46 -6.22
C THR A 307 8.00 -7.46 -5.69
N ARG A 308 8.98 -7.08 -6.51
CA ARG A 308 10.36 -6.83 -6.06
C ARG A 308 10.44 -5.61 -5.14
N ILE A 309 9.81 -4.50 -5.52
CA ILE A 309 9.76 -3.28 -4.69
C ILE A 309 9.06 -3.56 -3.35
N LEU A 310 7.98 -4.35 -3.36
CA LEU A 310 7.19 -4.69 -2.18
C LEU A 310 7.73 -5.88 -1.36
N LYS A 311 8.84 -6.51 -1.78
CA LYS A 311 9.38 -7.72 -1.14
C LYS A 311 9.56 -7.53 0.37
N ASP A 312 10.15 -6.41 0.77
CA ASP A 312 10.40 -6.10 2.18
C ASP A 312 9.10 -5.89 2.97
N GLY A 313 8.07 -5.33 2.32
CA GLY A 313 6.74 -5.16 2.87
C GLY A 313 6.00 -6.48 3.05
N LEU A 314 6.18 -7.47 2.18
CA LEU A 314 5.39 -8.70 2.21
C LEU A 314 6.01 -9.82 3.04
N SER A 315 7.34 -9.95 3.07
CA SER A 315 7.99 -11.00 3.86
C SER A 315 9.33 -10.59 4.46
N GLY A 316 9.67 -9.30 4.44
CA GLY A 316 10.94 -8.79 4.95
C GLY A 316 10.81 -8.09 6.29
N ASN A 317 11.69 -7.12 6.50
CA ASN A 317 11.67 -6.24 7.66
C ASN A 317 10.76 -5.04 7.38
N SER A 318 9.47 -5.20 7.64
CA SER A 318 8.48 -4.13 7.57
C SER A 318 7.22 -4.50 8.37
N ARG A 319 6.62 -3.53 9.05
CA ARG A 319 5.22 -3.64 9.50
C ARG A 319 4.32 -3.27 8.34
N THR A 320 3.37 -4.13 8.01
CA THR A 320 2.60 -3.95 6.77
C THR A 320 1.12 -3.87 7.05
N VAL A 321 0.49 -2.88 6.41
CA VAL A 321 -0.95 -2.62 6.46
C VAL A 321 -1.50 -2.65 5.04
N MET A 322 -2.50 -3.48 4.81
CA MET A 322 -3.28 -3.51 3.57
C MET A 322 -4.62 -2.79 3.80
N ILE A 323 -4.94 -1.83 2.93
CA ILE A 323 -6.24 -1.18 2.90
C ILE A 323 -7.02 -1.70 1.69
N ALA A 324 -7.92 -2.65 1.95
CA ALA A 324 -8.82 -3.20 0.95
C ALA A 324 -10.00 -2.24 0.72
N THR A 325 -10.01 -1.57 -0.43
CA THR A 325 -11.06 -0.63 -0.81
C THR A 325 -12.11 -1.33 -1.66
N ILE A 326 -13.39 -1.19 -1.31
CA ILE A 326 -14.50 -1.91 -1.95
C ILE A 326 -15.65 -0.97 -2.35
N SER A 327 -16.39 -1.35 -3.39
CA SER A 327 -17.62 -0.66 -3.80
C SER A 327 -18.85 -1.38 -3.23
N PRO A 328 -19.87 -0.65 -2.75
CA PRO A 328 -21.14 -1.22 -2.34
C PRO A 328 -22.11 -1.47 -3.50
N ALA A 329 -21.77 -1.12 -4.74
CA ALA A 329 -22.66 -1.32 -5.90
C ALA A 329 -22.74 -2.80 -6.32
N ASP A 330 -23.93 -3.25 -6.69
CA ASP A 330 -24.22 -4.64 -7.10
C ASP A 330 -23.49 -5.07 -8.38
N ASP A 331 -23.33 -4.18 -9.34
CA ASP A 331 -22.53 -4.39 -10.56
C ASP A 331 -21.04 -4.65 -10.24
N GLN A 332 -20.56 -4.22 -9.07
CA GLN A 332 -19.21 -4.47 -8.56
C GLN A 332 -19.10 -5.73 -7.70
N TYR A 333 -20.16 -6.53 -7.54
CA TYR A 333 -20.21 -7.70 -6.64
C TYR A 333 -19.01 -8.65 -6.79
N HIS A 334 -18.66 -9.01 -8.02
CA HIS A 334 -17.53 -9.92 -8.28
C HIS A 334 -16.19 -9.31 -7.90
N HIS A 335 -15.99 -8.02 -8.19
CA HIS A 335 -14.79 -7.29 -7.82
C HIS A 335 -14.64 -7.20 -6.30
N THR A 336 -15.69 -6.75 -5.61
CA THR A 336 -15.69 -6.63 -4.15
C THR A 336 -15.46 -7.99 -3.48
N THR A 337 -16.13 -9.04 -3.94
CA THR A 337 -15.92 -10.41 -3.42
C THR A 337 -14.46 -10.87 -3.62
N ASN A 338 -13.86 -10.58 -4.77
CA ASN A 338 -12.48 -10.96 -5.05
C ASN A 338 -11.50 -10.17 -4.17
N THR A 339 -11.69 -8.85 -4.03
CA THR A 339 -10.90 -8.00 -3.13
C THR A 339 -10.91 -8.52 -1.70
N LEU A 340 -12.09 -8.86 -1.16
CA LEU A 340 -12.22 -9.39 0.20
C LEU A 340 -11.57 -10.77 0.36
N LYS A 341 -11.69 -11.66 -0.63
CA LYS A 341 -10.96 -12.96 -0.62
C LYS A 341 -9.45 -12.78 -0.60
N TYR A 342 -8.92 -11.80 -1.33
CA TYR A 342 -7.47 -11.51 -1.31
C TYR A 342 -7.03 -10.89 0.01
N ALA A 343 -7.82 -9.96 0.54
CA ALA A 343 -7.59 -9.34 1.83
C ALA A 343 -7.58 -10.38 2.96
N ASP A 344 -8.52 -11.34 2.93
CA ASP A 344 -8.62 -12.39 3.95
C ASP A 344 -7.38 -13.29 3.96
N ARG A 345 -6.85 -13.66 2.78
CA ARG A 345 -5.58 -14.40 2.67
C ARG A 345 -4.38 -13.59 3.13
N ALA A 346 -4.38 -12.27 2.91
CA ALA A 346 -3.25 -11.42 3.29
C ALA A 346 -3.04 -11.35 4.80
N LYS A 347 -4.08 -11.55 5.62
CA LYS A 347 -4.00 -11.59 7.09
C LYS A 347 -3.08 -12.69 7.62
N GLU A 348 -2.91 -13.78 6.87
CA GLU A 348 -2.06 -14.91 7.26
C GLU A 348 -0.56 -14.63 7.08
N ILE A 349 -0.21 -13.54 6.38
CA ILE A 349 1.18 -13.17 6.08
C ILE A 349 1.86 -12.66 7.35
N LYS A 350 3.08 -13.16 7.58
CA LYS A 350 3.95 -12.76 8.69
C LYS A 350 5.22 -12.11 8.16
N THR A 351 5.62 -11.00 8.77
CA THR A 351 6.87 -10.27 8.53
C THR A 351 7.75 -10.28 9.78
N HIS A 352 9.04 -9.96 9.63
CA HIS A 352 10.02 -9.98 10.72
C HIS A 352 10.61 -8.59 10.95
N VAL A 353 10.07 -7.90 11.94
CA VAL A 353 10.36 -6.49 12.21
C VAL A 353 11.54 -6.37 13.17
N HIS A 354 12.48 -5.48 12.82
CA HIS A 354 13.58 -5.06 13.68
C HIS A 354 14.04 -3.65 13.30
N GLU A 355 14.56 -2.90 14.27
CA GLU A 355 15.13 -1.57 14.04
C GLU A 355 16.43 -1.67 13.23
N LYS A 356 16.63 -0.73 12.31
CA LYS A 356 17.87 -0.63 11.52
C LYS A 356 18.80 0.44 12.08
N TYR A 357 19.89 -0.01 12.69
CA TYR A 357 21.00 0.83 13.16
C TYR A 357 22.10 0.92 12.10
N TRP A 358 22.61 2.13 11.89
CA TRP A 358 23.77 2.41 11.05
C TRP A 358 24.89 2.98 11.91
N ASN A 359 26.05 2.35 11.81
CA ASN A 359 27.28 2.91 12.33
C ASN A 359 27.97 3.62 11.16
N TYR A 360 28.07 4.95 11.20
CA TYR A 360 29.00 5.64 10.32
C TYR A 360 30.40 5.13 10.66
N ARG A 361 30.97 4.24 9.82
CA ARG A 361 32.43 4.20 9.72
C ARG A 361 32.81 5.55 9.11
N GLN A 362 33.46 6.39 9.90
CA GLN A 362 34.24 7.47 9.30
C GLN A 362 35.24 6.78 8.38
N SER A 363 35.01 6.85 7.07
CA SER A 363 36.07 6.63 6.10
C SER A 363 37.09 7.74 6.37
N CYS A 364 38.22 7.38 6.98
CA CYS A 364 39.39 8.26 7.04
C CYS A 364 39.90 8.52 5.62
#